data_AF-A0A7S4J519-F1
#
_entry.id   AF-A0A7S4J519-F1
#
_cell.length_a   1.000
_cell.length_b   1.000
_cell.length_c   1.000
_cell.angle_alpha   90.00
_cell.angle_beta   90.00
_cell.angle_gamma   90.00
#
_symmetry.space_group_name_H-M   'P 1'
#
loop_
_entity.id
_entity.type
_entity.pdbx_description
1 polymer ?
#
loop_
_entity_poly.entity_id
_entity_poly.type
_entity_poly.pdbx_seq_one_letter_code
_entity_poly.pdbx_strand_id
1 'polypeptide(L)'
;VRSTSPSPLSDRRPRFGLGASYEGDGDDGGEDAPPTRREQYHRILGSAYPPGTPPGLRGEAVRSALRSDRGVCLDFTATTSSSSSSSYSTEECLNVGCVKVEGEGAIDFLNNKFTNTFRSERGTTTQGAGARTRTTGSLAEACLLTPRGRAVDRIAIPTLPSDTEDGQTDAYLLTSPGHAGSALFDRLDPLIFPLDGVKLTDLCPGDGDGDAGAKKKTRVMTLAATKIRNVQGQIRKFVLPLLGQSIASRFAFPPEGNSARYRDSSRNLDLVVLPSTFLPGCVAVGYTLILTEPSDSSSSSVADRIWDTLVDEDNLEGPVELGPAEYESLRIEGGMAGFGCEMTGEEREAGDAALAGGAIATTAAGTKASPLELNLDSIVDVDKGCYLGQEGVSALLKNKRGVPRTLYSVVFKDESNEFE
;
A
#
# COMPACT_ATOMS: atom_id res chain seq x y z
N VAL A 1 0.09 -22.78 -67.08
CA VAL A 1 -1.21 -23.02 -67.74
C VAL A 1 -2.22 -23.38 -66.66
N ARG A 2 -3.25 -22.53 -66.50
CA ARG A 2 -4.50 -22.64 -65.70
C ARG A 2 -4.36 -22.79 -64.18
N SER A 3 -4.71 -21.85 -63.30
CA SER A 3 -5.87 -20.92 -63.13
C SER A 3 -7.06 -21.52 -62.38
N THR A 4 -7.62 -20.66 -61.49
CA THR A 4 -8.96 -20.61 -60.86
C THR A 4 -9.24 -21.63 -59.75
N SER A 5 -9.83 -21.31 -58.59
CA SER A 5 -10.31 -20.07 -57.92
C SER A 5 -10.88 -20.49 -56.53
N PRO A 6 -11.07 -19.57 -55.57
CA PRO A 6 -11.43 -19.88 -54.18
C PRO A 6 -12.94 -19.89 -53.91
N SER A 7 -13.38 -20.55 -52.83
CA SER A 7 -14.76 -20.56 -52.33
C SER A 7 -14.90 -19.80 -51.01
N PRO A 8 -16.10 -19.27 -50.68
CA PRO A 8 -16.24 -17.98 -50.00
C PRO A 8 -16.55 -18.06 -48.50
N LEU A 9 -16.16 -16.97 -47.83
CA LEU A 9 -16.58 -16.54 -46.51
C LEU A 9 -18.10 -16.38 -46.45
N SER A 10 -18.73 -16.99 -45.44
CA SER A 10 -20.13 -16.72 -45.09
C SER A 10 -20.17 -15.72 -43.93
N ASP A 11 -20.70 -14.55 -44.25
CA ASP A 11 -21.17 -13.52 -43.34
C ASP A 11 -22.22 -14.07 -42.37
N ARG A 12 -21.97 -13.92 -41.06
CA ARG A 12 -23.02 -13.98 -40.03
C ARG A 12 -22.98 -12.70 -39.21
N ARG A 13 -23.80 -11.73 -39.62
CA ARG A 13 -24.25 -10.63 -38.77
C ARG A 13 -25.54 -11.06 -38.06
N PRO A 14 -25.66 -10.93 -36.72
CA PRO A 14 -26.96 -10.99 -36.08
C PRO A 14 -27.72 -9.67 -36.30
N ARG A 15 -28.93 -9.79 -36.87
CA ARG A 15 -29.98 -8.76 -36.84
C ARG A 15 -30.58 -8.74 -35.43
N PHE A 16 -30.56 -7.60 -34.75
CA PHE A 16 -31.49 -7.34 -33.65
C PHE A 16 -32.55 -6.36 -34.15
N GLY A 17 -33.81 -6.79 -34.02
CA GLY A 17 -34.99 -6.06 -34.45
C GLY A 17 -35.34 -4.92 -33.49
N LEU A 18 -35.78 -3.82 -34.09
CA LEU A 18 -36.58 -2.77 -33.46
C LEU A 18 -38.00 -3.30 -33.20
N GLY A 19 -38.60 -2.89 -32.09
CA GLY A 19 -40.05 -3.02 -31.90
C GLY A 19 -40.51 -2.91 -30.46
N ALA A 20 -40.66 -1.68 -29.94
CA ALA A 20 -41.67 -1.34 -28.94
C ALA A 20 -41.79 0.20 -28.86
N SER A 21 -42.79 0.75 -29.55
CA SER A 21 -43.33 2.09 -29.29
C SER A 21 -44.34 1.98 -28.16
N TYR A 22 -44.13 2.73 -27.08
CA TYR A 22 -45.11 2.91 -26.01
C TYR A 22 -45.49 4.39 -26.00
N GLU A 23 -46.65 4.70 -26.58
CA GLU A 23 -47.35 5.96 -26.35
C GLU A 23 -48.22 5.76 -25.11
N GLY A 24 -47.94 6.55 -24.08
CA GLY A 24 -48.73 6.60 -22.86
C GLY A 24 -48.83 8.05 -22.42
N ASP A 25 -49.89 8.71 -22.87
CA ASP A 25 -50.40 9.94 -22.27
C ASP A 25 -50.91 9.61 -20.86
N GLY A 26 -50.37 10.29 -19.86
CA GLY A 26 -50.73 10.12 -18.45
C GLY A 26 -50.33 11.36 -17.66
N ASP A 27 -51.32 12.20 -17.43
CA ASP A 27 -51.32 13.44 -16.67
C ASP A 27 -51.25 13.20 -15.15
N ASP A 28 -50.72 14.20 -14.44
CA ASP A 28 -50.79 14.50 -13.00
C ASP A 28 -50.34 13.49 -11.92
N GLY A 29 -49.37 13.93 -11.10
CA GLY A 29 -49.09 13.36 -9.78
C GLY A 29 -47.66 13.60 -9.30
N GLY A 30 -47.46 14.57 -8.41
CA GLY A 30 -46.16 14.86 -7.81
C GLY A 30 -45.59 13.68 -7.04
N GLU A 31 -44.44 13.18 -7.48
CA GLU A 31 -43.58 12.25 -6.76
C GLU A 31 -42.13 12.71 -6.91
N ASP A 32 -41.43 12.75 -5.78
CA ASP A 32 -40.01 13.05 -5.66
C ASP A 32 -39.20 12.36 -6.75
N ALA A 33 -38.64 13.16 -7.67
CA ALA A 33 -37.70 12.64 -8.65
C ALA A 33 -36.59 11.90 -7.89
N PRO A 34 -36.34 10.60 -8.17
CA PRO A 34 -35.27 9.87 -7.50
C PRO A 34 -33.98 10.64 -7.75
N PRO A 35 -33.15 10.87 -6.70
CA PRO A 35 -31.92 11.62 -6.85
C PRO A 35 -31.14 11.03 -8.03
N THR A 36 -30.87 11.88 -9.03
CA THR A 36 -30.11 11.47 -10.20
C THR A 36 -28.81 10.86 -9.70
N ARG A 37 -28.56 9.61 -10.09
CA ARG A 37 -27.48 8.73 -9.62
C ARG A 37 -26.05 9.23 -9.95
N ARG A 38 -25.91 10.53 -10.24
CA ARG A 38 -24.69 11.22 -10.68
C ARG A 38 -23.82 11.74 -9.54
N GLU A 39 -24.28 11.74 -8.29
CA GLU A 39 -23.60 12.45 -7.20
C GLU A 39 -22.75 11.61 -6.24
N GLN A 40 -22.50 10.32 -6.49
CA GLN A 40 -21.83 9.45 -5.50
C GLN A 40 -20.53 8.77 -5.96
N TYR A 41 -19.75 9.41 -6.83
CA TYR A 41 -18.43 8.89 -7.24
C TYR A 41 -17.24 9.67 -6.70
N HIS A 42 -17.47 10.77 -5.97
CA HIS A 42 -16.37 11.56 -5.42
C HIS A 42 -15.96 11.01 -4.05
N ARG A 43 -14.90 10.21 -4.05
CA ARG A 43 -14.06 10.02 -2.85
C ARG A 43 -13.45 11.38 -2.50
N ILE A 44 -13.85 11.95 -1.36
CA ILE A 44 -13.27 13.20 -0.87
C ILE A 44 -12.08 12.80 -0.01
N LEU A 45 -10.92 12.67 -0.67
CA LEU A 45 -9.65 12.48 0.01
C LEU A 45 -9.20 13.80 0.63
N GLY A 46 -8.75 13.74 1.89
CA GLY A 46 -8.14 14.89 2.57
C GLY A 46 -6.91 15.40 1.83
N SER A 47 -6.74 16.72 1.76
CA SER A 47 -5.59 17.39 1.14
C SER A 47 -4.79 18.10 2.23
N ALA A 48 -3.46 18.06 2.14
CA ALA A 48 -2.59 18.86 3.02
C ALA A 48 -2.64 20.36 2.70
N TYR A 49 -3.21 20.75 1.54
CA TYR A 49 -3.35 22.14 1.13
C TYR A 49 -4.69 22.75 1.61
N PRO A 50 -4.75 24.09 1.81
CA PRO A 50 -5.96 24.76 2.25
C PRO A 50 -7.18 24.45 1.35
N PRO A 51 -8.39 24.35 1.92
CA PRO A 51 -9.62 24.17 1.17
C PRO A 51 -9.76 25.25 0.07
N GLY A 52 -10.14 24.81 -1.14
CA GLY A 52 -10.28 25.70 -2.30
C GLY A 52 -9.02 25.89 -3.14
N THR A 53 -7.87 25.33 -2.74
CA THR A 53 -6.67 25.33 -3.59
C THR A 53 -6.94 24.56 -4.90
N PRO A 54 -6.80 25.18 -6.09
CA PRO A 54 -7.06 24.53 -7.36
C PRO A 54 -6.22 23.26 -7.57
N PRO A 55 -6.77 22.16 -8.14
CA PRO A 55 -6.02 20.92 -8.38
C PRO A 55 -4.70 21.11 -9.14
N GLY A 56 -4.69 21.96 -10.18
CA GLY A 56 -3.48 22.25 -10.95
C GLY A 56 -2.35 22.88 -10.11
N LEU A 57 -2.69 23.79 -9.19
CA LEU A 57 -1.71 24.41 -8.29
C LEU A 57 -1.22 23.42 -7.24
N ARG A 58 -2.10 22.56 -6.70
CA ARG A 58 -1.67 21.47 -5.79
C ARG A 58 -0.69 20.53 -6.49
N GLY A 59 -1.04 20.06 -7.69
CA GLY A 59 -0.18 19.17 -8.48
C GLY A 59 1.20 19.78 -8.73
N GLU A 60 1.26 21.06 -9.13
CA GLU A 60 2.56 21.72 -9.35
C GLU A 60 3.35 21.94 -8.05
N ALA A 61 2.67 22.25 -6.93
CA ALA A 61 3.31 22.36 -5.63
C ALA A 61 3.95 21.03 -5.19
N VAL A 62 3.25 19.91 -5.38
CA VAL A 62 3.77 18.56 -5.10
C VAL A 62 4.96 18.22 -6.00
N ARG A 63 4.86 18.48 -7.31
CA ARG A 63 5.98 18.25 -8.26
C ARG A 63 7.19 19.10 -7.93
N SER A 64 6.97 20.36 -7.57
CA SER A 64 8.02 21.27 -7.13
C SER A 64 8.70 20.76 -5.85
N ALA A 65 7.92 20.33 -4.87
CA ALA A 65 8.43 19.73 -3.64
C ALA A 65 9.26 18.46 -3.90
N LEU A 66 8.79 17.55 -4.74
CA LEU A 66 9.53 16.35 -5.15
C LEU A 66 10.86 16.67 -5.88
N ARG A 67 10.89 17.74 -6.66
CA ARG A 67 12.10 18.20 -7.38
C ARG A 67 13.08 18.97 -6.50
N SER A 68 12.60 19.52 -5.39
CA SER A 68 13.41 20.26 -4.43
C SER A 68 14.40 19.35 -3.67
N ASP A 69 15.34 19.97 -2.98
CA ASP A 69 16.23 19.34 -2.00
C ASP A 69 15.51 18.95 -0.69
N ARG A 70 14.35 19.55 -0.43
CA ARG A 70 13.47 19.23 0.70
C ARG A 70 12.79 17.88 0.51
N GLY A 71 12.30 17.58 -0.69
CA GLY A 71 11.48 16.41 -0.95
C GLY A 71 10.11 16.51 -0.25
N VAL A 72 9.49 15.35 -0.04
CA VAL A 72 8.17 15.21 0.57
C VAL A 72 8.19 14.15 1.67
N CYS A 73 7.20 14.21 2.57
CA CYS A 73 6.97 13.18 3.57
C CYS A 73 5.49 12.83 3.69
N LEU A 74 5.22 11.57 4.05
CA LEU A 74 3.88 11.02 4.26
C LEU A 74 3.86 10.19 5.53
N ASP A 75 2.75 10.24 6.25
CA ASP A 75 2.44 9.35 7.37
C ASP A 75 1.30 8.40 6.99
N PHE A 76 1.50 7.11 7.21
CA PHE A 76 0.54 6.06 6.93
C PHE A 76 -0.04 5.42 8.21
N THR A 77 0.11 6.09 9.34
CA THR A 77 -0.32 5.62 10.66
C THR A 77 -0.98 6.72 11.49
N ALA A 78 -0.85 7.99 11.09
CA ALA A 78 -1.59 9.07 11.70
C ALA A 78 -3.09 8.88 11.44
N THR A 79 -3.83 8.46 12.47
CA THR A 79 -5.23 8.85 12.57
C THR A 79 -5.23 10.37 12.64
N THR A 80 -5.95 11.04 11.75
CA THR A 80 -6.14 12.50 11.73
C THR A 80 -6.98 12.93 12.94
N SER A 81 -6.51 12.62 14.15
CA SER A 81 -7.18 12.87 15.43
C SER A 81 -6.91 14.28 15.96
N SER A 82 -6.20 15.13 15.21
CA SER A 82 -5.82 16.48 15.63
C SER A 82 -6.78 17.60 15.21
N SER A 83 -7.81 17.33 14.40
CA SER A 83 -8.88 18.32 14.14
C SER A 83 -10.12 18.00 14.98
N SER A 84 -10.03 18.35 16.26
CA SER A 84 -11.18 18.43 17.16
C SER A 84 -12.26 19.33 16.55
N SER A 85 -13.31 18.76 15.94
CA SER A 85 -14.73 19.22 16.07
C SER A 85 -15.69 18.82 14.95
N SER A 86 -15.26 18.25 13.82
CA SER A 86 -16.22 17.89 12.75
C SER A 86 -16.67 16.43 12.86
N SER A 87 -17.94 16.24 13.23
CA SER A 87 -18.66 14.97 13.29
C SER A 87 -18.96 14.35 11.91
N TYR A 88 -18.14 14.63 10.90
CA TYR A 88 -18.27 14.04 9.57
C TYR A 88 -17.20 12.96 9.42
N SER A 89 -17.71 11.74 9.17
CA SER A 89 -17.10 10.49 8.68
C SER A 89 -15.59 10.31 8.83
N THR A 90 -15.17 9.10 9.23
CA THR A 90 -13.87 8.47 8.95
C THR A 90 -13.31 8.84 7.57
N GLU A 91 -12.71 10.03 7.46
CA GLU A 91 -12.13 10.54 6.23
C GLU A 91 -10.99 9.61 5.84
N GLU A 92 -10.96 9.30 4.56
CA GLU A 92 -10.17 8.26 3.90
C GLU A 92 -8.68 8.41 4.22
N CYS A 93 -8.23 7.78 5.30
CA CYS A 93 -6.84 7.78 5.71
C CYS A 93 -6.03 6.89 4.77
N LEU A 94 -4.81 7.30 4.40
CA LEU A 94 -3.84 6.47 3.67
C LEU A 94 -3.24 5.36 4.53
N ASN A 95 -3.91 4.96 5.61
CA ASN A 95 -3.28 4.11 6.61
C ASN A 95 -2.86 2.77 6.00
N VAL A 96 -1.72 2.26 6.47
CA VAL A 96 -1.23 0.93 6.13
C VAL A 96 -1.41 -0.01 7.33
N GLY A 97 -1.79 -1.24 7.04
CA GLY A 97 -1.65 -2.36 7.96
C GLY A 97 -0.19 -2.81 8.00
N CYS A 98 0.27 -3.18 9.20
CA CYS A 98 1.62 -3.70 9.41
C CYS A 98 1.53 -4.96 10.27
N VAL A 99 1.86 -6.12 9.71
CA VAL A 99 1.85 -7.40 10.43
C VAL A 99 3.25 -7.96 10.52
N LYS A 100 3.70 -8.28 11.72
CA LYS A 100 4.95 -9.01 11.92
C LYS A 100 4.69 -10.52 11.81
N VAL A 101 5.54 -11.21 11.05
CA VAL A 101 5.59 -12.68 10.97
C VAL A 101 6.89 -13.15 11.61
N GLU A 102 6.79 -14.06 12.58
CA GLU A 102 7.92 -14.63 13.30
C GLU A 102 7.83 -16.15 13.32
N GLY A 103 8.96 -16.81 13.60
CA GLY A 103 9.05 -18.25 13.84
C GLY A 103 9.74 -19.02 12.71
N GLU A 104 9.97 -20.31 12.96
CA GLU A 104 10.74 -21.18 12.05
C GLU A 104 10.06 -21.41 10.69
N GLY A 105 8.72 -21.47 10.65
CA GLY A 105 7.97 -21.63 9.41
C GLY A 105 7.64 -20.33 8.69
N ALA A 106 8.18 -19.18 9.13
CA ALA A 106 7.82 -17.89 8.57
C ALA A 106 8.06 -17.83 7.05
N ILE A 107 9.23 -18.29 6.57
CA ILE A 107 9.54 -18.30 5.13
C ILE A 107 8.60 -19.22 4.34
N ASP A 108 8.30 -20.41 4.85
CA ASP A 108 7.39 -21.34 4.19
C ASP A 108 5.97 -20.79 4.14
N PHE A 109 5.52 -20.14 5.22
CA PHE A 109 4.25 -19.44 5.24
C PHE A 109 4.20 -18.31 4.21
N LEU A 110 5.21 -17.44 4.15
CA LEU A 110 5.28 -16.39 3.13
C LEU A 110 5.24 -16.98 1.72
N ASN A 111 5.99 -18.06 1.50
CA ASN A 111 6.01 -18.76 0.22
C ASN A 111 4.65 -19.40 -0.12
N ASN A 112 3.89 -19.87 0.85
CA ASN A 112 2.58 -20.46 0.59
C ASN A 112 1.47 -19.41 0.39
N LYS A 113 1.61 -18.20 0.94
CA LYS A 113 0.53 -17.19 0.92
C LYS A 113 0.70 -16.09 -0.14
N PHE A 114 1.91 -15.79 -0.58
CA PHE A 114 2.19 -14.67 -1.48
C PHE A 114 2.80 -15.12 -2.81
N THR A 115 2.72 -14.26 -3.83
CA THR A 115 3.11 -14.61 -5.21
C THR A 115 4.61 -14.62 -5.47
N ASN A 116 5.43 -13.97 -4.64
CA ASN A 116 6.89 -13.90 -4.84
C ASN A 116 7.64 -14.93 -4.00
N THR A 117 8.87 -15.29 -4.37
CA THR A 117 9.70 -16.24 -3.62
C THR A 117 10.52 -15.52 -2.56
N PHE A 118 10.43 -16.02 -1.32
CA PHE A 118 11.21 -15.56 -0.19
C PHE A 118 12.22 -16.62 0.21
N ARG A 119 13.43 -16.19 0.57
CA ARG A 119 14.52 -17.07 0.97
C ARG A 119 14.92 -16.74 2.40
N SER A 120 15.24 -17.76 3.17
CA SER A 120 15.91 -17.56 4.45
C SER A 120 17.27 -16.95 4.18
N GLU A 121 17.48 -15.73 4.65
CA GLU A 121 18.77 -15.10 4.56
C GLU A 121 19.63 -15.54 5.75
N ARG A 122 20.79 -16.13 5.44
CA ARG A 122 21.91 -16.14 6.39
C ARG A 122 22.49 -14.74 6.43
N GLY A 123 21.78 -13.83 7.09
CA GLY A 123 22.22 -12.45 7.16
C GLY A 123 23.56 -12.32 7.87
N THR A 124 24.31 -11.30 7.47
CA THR A 124 25.55 -10.93 8.14
C THR A 124 25.20 -10.04 9.33
N THR A 125 25.05 -10.63 10.51
CA THR A 125 24.92 -9.86 11.74
C THR A 125 26.29 -9.32 12.10
N THR A 126 26.54 -8.04 11.82
CA THR A 126 27.77 -7.37 12.26
C THR A 126 27.67 -7.11 13.76
N GLN A 127 28.09 -8.08 14.57
CA GLN A 127 28.17 -7.94 16.01
C GLN A 127 29.38 -7.06 16.38
N GLY A 128 29.12 -5.78 16.69
CA GLY A 128 30.03 -5.02 17.55
C GLY A 128 29.96 -5.58 18.97
N ALA A 129 31.05 -5.52 19.73
CA ALA A 129 31.25 -6.16 21.04
C ALA A 129 30.34 -5.67 22.21
N GLY A 130 29.05 -5.41 21.97
CA GLY A 130 28.05 -5.14 22.99
C GLY A 130 26.68 -4.85 22.36
N ALA A 131 25.67 -5.67 22.69
CA ALA A 131 24.20 -5.47 22.66
C ALA A 131 23.56 -4.66 21.50
N ARG A 132 24.24 -4.39 20.39
CA ARG A 132 23.79 -3.46 19.34
C ARG A 132 23.82 -4.15 17.98
N THR A 133 22.70 -4.73 17.57
CA THR A 133 22.57 -5.48 16.31
C THR A 133 22.00 -4.60 15.21
N ARG A 134 22.81 -4.32 14.18
CA ARG A 134 22.29 -3.88 12.88
C ARG A 134 22.14 -5.14 12.07
N THR A 135 20.94 -5.36 11.54
CA THR A 135 20.64 -6.53 10.74
C THR A 135 20.22 -6.07 9.36
N THR A 136 20.83 -6.62 8.32
CA THR A 136 20.42 -6.39 6.92
C THR A 136 19.61 -7.57 6.43
N GLY A 137 18.61 -7.27 5.61
CA GLY A 137 17.70 -8.24 5.03
C GLY A 137 17.42 -7.96 3.56
N SER A 138 16.52 -8.72 2.95
CA SER A 138 15.93 -8.40 1.65
C SER A 138 14.64 -7.62 1.81
N LEU A 139 14.25 -6.98 0.72
CA LEU A 139 12.95 -6.39 0.49
C LEU A 139 12.41 -6.93 -0.83
N ALA A 140 11.22 -7.53 -0.78
CA ALA A 140 10.48 -7.92 -1.97
C ALA A 140 9.04 -7.41 -1.88
N GLU A 141 8.44 -7.18 -3.04
CA GLU A 141 7.00 -6.97 -3.14
C GLU A 141 6.33 -8.26 -3.62
N ALA A 142 5.09 -8.50 -3.19
CA ALA A 142 4.29 -9.62 -3.65
C ALA A 142 2.80 -9.28 -3.62
N CYS A 143 1.99 -10.00 -4.40
CA CYS A 143 0.54 -9.89 -4.34
C CYS A 143 -0.04 -10.79 -3.26
N LEU A 144 -1.02 -10.26 -2.53
CA LEU A 144 -1.99 -11.04 -1.76
C LEU A 144 -3.18 -11.36 -2.67
N LEU A 145 -3.49 -12.65 -2.83
CA LEU A 145 -4.55 -13.09 -3.73
C LEU A 145 -5.76 -13.67 -3.00
N THR A 146 -6.88 -13.72 -3.71
CA THR A 146 -7.98 -14.62 -3.37
C THR A 146 -7.65 -16.05 -3.82
N PRO A 147 -8.38 -17.07 -3.33
CA PRO A 147 -8.24 -18.44 -3.83
C PRO A 147 -8.42 -18.59 -5.35
N ARG A 148 -9.17 -17.70 -6.01
CA ARG A 148 -9.32 -17.70 -7.48
C ARG A 148 -8.28 -16.84 -8.22
N GLY A 149 -7.24 -16.37 -7.53
CA GLY A 149 -6.15 -15.61 -8.15
C GLY A 149 -6.51 -14.15 -8.46
N ARG A 150 -7.45 -13.54 -7.73
CA ARG A 150 -7.74 -12.10 -7.85
C ARG A 150 -6.86 -11.31 -6.90
N ALA A 151 -6.30 -10.20 -7.37
CA ALA A 151 -5.45 -9.33 -6.58
C ALA A 151 -6.29 -8.62 -5.52
N VAL A 152 -5.98 -8.91 -4.26
CA VAL A 152 -6.54 -8.21 -3.10
C VAL A 152 -5.71 -6.98 -2.82
N ASP A 153 -4.39 -7.16 -2.73
CA ASP A 153 -3.44 -6.09 -2.41
C ASP A 153 -2.03 -6.43 -2.90
N ARG A 154 -1.16 -5.43 -2.93
CA ARG A 154 0.28 -5.53 -3.12
C ARG A 154 0.97 -5.24 -1.78
N ILE A 155 1.73 -6.22 -1.29
CA ILE A 155 2.37 -6.18 0.03
C ILE A 155 3.87 -5.98 -0.16
N ALA A 156 4.44 -5.01 0.56
CA ALA A 156 5.89 -4.87 0.71
C ALA A 156 6.36 -5.70 1.90
N ILE A 157 7.34 -6.58 1.66
CA ILE A 157 7.77 -7.63 2.61
C ILE A 157 9.28 -7.54 2.81
N PRO A 158 9.77 -6.74 3.78
CA PRO A 158 11.12 -6.90 4.28
C PRO A 158 11.26 -8.22 5.05
N THR A 159 12.25 -9.03 4.70
CA THR A 159 12.64 -10.22 5.46
C THR A 159 14.00 -10.01 6.08
N LEU A 160 14.12 -10.26 7.37
CA LEU A 160 15.27 -9.92 8.20
C LEU A 160 15.64 -11.13 9.07
N PRO A 161 16.93 -11.45 9.22
CA PRO A 161 17.37 -12.41 10.23
C PRO A 161 16.78 -12.06 11.60
N SER A 162 16.25 -13.07 12.28
CA SER A 162 15.78 -12.93 13.66
C SER A 162 16.96 -12.76 14.61
N ASP A 163 16.69 -12.17 15.76
CA ASP A 163 17.69 -12.03 16.83
C ASP A 163 17.80 -13.33 17.67
N THR A 164 16.91 -14.30 17.43
CA THR A 164 16.97 -15.62 18.08
C THR A 164 18.13 -16.45 17.52
N GLU A 165 18.72 -17.30 18.35
CA GLU A 165 19.95 -18.05 18.01
C GLU A 165 19.75 -19.07 16.87
N ASP A 166 18.50 -19.35 16.49
CA ASP A 166 18.13 -20.45 15.59
C ASP A 166 18.13 -20.09 14.09
N GLY A 167 18.68 -18.92 13.71
CA GLY A 167 18.72 -18.50 12.30
C GLY A 167 17.34 -18.30 11.67
N GLN A 168 16.32 -18.05 12.50
CA GLN A 168 14.97 -17.77 12.06
C GLN A 168 14.91 -16.45 11.27
N THR A 169 13.83 -16.25 10.52
CA THR A 169 13.60 -15.02 9.77
C THR A 169 12.36 -14.31 10.31
N ASP A 170 12.53 -13.06 10.72
CA ASP A 170 11.42 -12.14 10.97
C ASP A 170 11.01 -11.51 9.63
N ALA A 171 9.71 -11.35 9.39
CA ALA A 171 9.22 -10.55 8.27
C ALA A 171 8.20 -9.52 8.75
N TYR A 172 8.11 -8.41 8.01
CA TYR A 172 7.07 -7.41 8.21
C TYR A 172 6.25 -7.35 6.93
N LEU A 173 4.93 -7.32 7.05
CA LEU A 173 4.01 -7.24 5.94
C LEU A 173 3.37 -5.86 5.96
N LEU A 174 3.73 -5.01 5.00
CA LEU A 174 3.14 -3.69 4.82
C LEU A 174 2.13 -3.75 3.69
N THR A 175 0.87 -3.44 3.99
CA THR A 175 -0.17 -3.33 2.96
C THR A 175 -0.01 -2.07 2.11
N SER A 176 -0.74 -1.98 0.99
CA SER A 176 -0.81 -0.72 0.26
C SER A 176 -1.55 0.35 1.07
N PRO A 177 -1.20 1.64 0.92
CA PRO A 177 -1.94 2.73 1.54
C PRO A 177 -3.44 2.65 1.27
N GLY A 178 -4.25 2.77 2.33
CA GLY A 178 -5.70 2.59 2.31
C GLY A 178 -6.18 1.20 2.75
N HIS A 179 -5.30 0.21 2.82
CA HIS A 179 -5.61 -1.12 3.39
C HIS A 179 -5.16 -1.18 4.85
N ALA A 180 -5.85 -0.43 5.70
CA ALA A 180 -5.43 -0.14 7.06
C ALA A 180 -5.83 -1.19 8.11
N GLY A 181 -5.22 -1.07 9.29
CA GLY A 181 -5.62 -1.77 10.51
C GLY A 181 -5.37 -3.27 10.48
N SER A 182 -6.21 -4.00 11.22
CA SER A 182 -6.07 -5.44 11.46
C SER A 182 -6.56 -6.31 10.29
N ALA A 183 -7.10 -5.73 9.21
CA ALA A 183 -7.68 -6.48 8.10
C ALA A 183 -6.72 -7.52 7.46
N LEU A 184 -5.42 -7.17 7.35
CA LEU A 184 -4.42 -8.13 6.89
C LEU A 184 -4.18 -9.25 7.92
N PHE A 185 -4.10 -8.90 9.20
CA PHE A 185 -3.92 -9.86 10.29
C PHE A 185 -5.10 -10.84 10.34
N ASP A 186 -6.32 -10.33 10.40
CA ASP A 186 -7.56 -11.11 10.48
C ASP A 186 -7.73 -12.07 9.30
N ARG A 187 -7.19 -11.70 8.13
CA ARG A 187 -7.19 -12.54 6.94
C ARG A 187 -6.15 -13.64 6.97
N LEU A 188 -4.98 -13.39 7.57
CA LEU A 188 -3.85 -14.31 7.56
C LEU A 188 -3.83 -15.25 8.76
N ASP A 189 -4.26 -14.80 9.93
CA ASP A 189 -4.25 -15.57 11.17
C ASP A 189 -5.02 -16.90 11.09
N PRO A 190 -6.24 -16.96 10.48
CA PRO A 190 -6.95 -18.23 10.31
C PRO A 190 -6.25 -19.23 9.38
N LEU A 191 -5.22 -18.78 8.64
CA LEU A 191 -4.47 -19.61 7.69
C LEU A 191 -3.24 -20.27 8.31
N ILE A 192 -3.00 -20.06 9.61
CA ILE A 192 -1.86 -20.60 10.36
C ILE A 192 -2.32 -21.82 11.16
N PHE A 193 -1.61 -22.93 10.98
CA PHE A 193 -1.77 -24.10 11.83
C PHE A 193 -0.75 -24.04 12.97
N PRO A 194 -1.09 -24.52 14.19
CA PRO A 194 -0.16 -24.53 15.32
C PRO A 194 1.18 -25.23 15.08
N LEU A 195 1.21 -26.18 14.13
CA LEU A 195 2.41 -26.92 13.75
C LEU A 195 3.28 -26.20 12.72
N ASP A 196 2.81 -25.09 12.14
CA ASP A 196 3.59 -24.33 11.16
C ASP A 196 4.76 -23.58 11.83
N GLY A 197 4.75 -23.44 13.17
CA GLY A 197 5.80 -22.70 13.88
C GLY A 197 5.83 -21.22 13.49
N VAL A 198 4.67 -20.65 13.15
CA VAL A 198 4.50 -19.25 12.74
C VAL A 198 3.69 -18.51 13.78
N LYS A 199 4.12 -17.28 14.08
CA LYS A 199 3.40 -16.34 14.93
C LYS A 199 3.19 -15.04 14.15
N LEU A 200 1.94 -14.57 14.11
CA LEU A 200 1.64 -13.22 13.66
C LEU A 200 1.53 -12.26 14.85
N THR A 201 1.88 -11.01 14.62
CA THR A 201 1.62 -9.92 15.56
C THR A 201 1.20 -8.71 14.76
N ASP A 202 -0.03 -8.25 14.99
CA ASP A 202 -0.48 -6.99 14.45
C ASP A 202 0.27 -5.83 15.12
N LEU A 203 0.94 -5.02 14.31
CA LEU A 203 1.70 -3.86 14.76
C LEU A 203 0.89 -2.56 14.69
N CYS A 204 -0.28 -2.58 14.02
CA CYS A 204 -1.19 -1.46 13.90
C CYS A 204 -2.63 -1.86 14.27
N PRO A 205 -2.87 -2.39 15.50
CA PRO A 205 -4.20 -2.83 15.91
C PRO A 205 -5.17 -1.64 15.94
N GLY A 206 -6.43 -1.87 15.57
CA GLY A 206 -7.47 -0.85 15.68
C GLY A 206 -7.70 -0.39 17.12
N ASP A 207 -8.13 0.85 17.31
CA ASP A 207 -8.34 1.47 18.63
C ASP A 207 -9.29 0.70 19.56
N GLY A 208 -10.12 -0.20 19.01
CA GLY A 208 -11.13 -0.97 19.72
C GLY A 208 -10.67 -2.31 20.31
N ASP A 209 -9.50 -2.84 19.94
CA ASP A 209 -9.10 -4.17 20.41
C ASP A 209 -8.52 -4.10 21.83
N GLY A 210 -9.33 -4.60 22.77
CA GLY A 210 -9.25 -4.36 24.20
C GLY A 210 -8.26 -5.24 24.96
N ASP A 211 -7.27 -5.85 24.31
CA ASP A 211 -6.29 -6.65 25.05
C ASP A 211 -5.26 -5.72 25.73
N ALA A 212 -5.22 -5.80 27.06
CA ALA A 212 -4.45 -4.92 27.95
C ALA A 212 -2.95 -5.28 28.01
N GLY A 213 -2.47 -6.11 27.08
CA GLY A 213 -1.05 -6.32 26.88
C GLY A 213 -0.35 -5.01 26.52
N ALA A 214 0.95 -4.90 26.84
CA ALA A 214 1.76 -3.73 26.53
C ALA A 214 1.64 -3.38 25.04
N LYS A 215 0.75 -2.43 24.72
CA LYS A 215 0.50 -2.02 23.34
C LYS A 215 1.82 -1.47 22.81
N LYS A 216 2.22 -1.88 21.62
CA LYS A 216 3.33 -1.24 20.92
C LYS A 216 2.73 -0.20 20.01
N LYS A 217 3.28 1.00 20.04
CA LYS A 217 2.96 2.06 19.08
C LYS A 217 3.86 1.87 17.88
N THR A 218 3.27 1.62 16.72
CA THR A 218 4.00 1.55 15.45
C THR A 218 3.64 2.75 14.60
N ARG A 219 4.66 3.43 14.07
CA ARG A 219 4.51 4.52 13.10
C ARG A 219 5.17 4.13 11.79
N VAL A 220 4.46 4.31 10.68
CA VAL A 220 4.98 4.08 9.33
C VAL A 220 4.96 5.40 8.58
N MET A 221 6.15 5.90 8.24
CA MET A 221 6.30 7.15 7.52
C MET A 221 7.26 7.00 6.35
N THR A 222 7.04 7.76 5.29
CA THR A 222 7.89 7.76 4.10
C THR A 222 8.46 9.15 3.88
N LEU A 223 9.75 9.20 3.54
CA LEU A 223 10.37 10.38 2.93
C LEU A 223 10.69 10.06 1.47
N ALA A 224 10.30 10.95 0.55
CA ALA A 224 10.42 10.71 -0.89
C ALA A 224 10.89 11.98 -1.63
N ALA A 225 11.59 11.80 -2.75
CA ALA A 225 11.99 12.88 -3.65
C ALA A 225 12.30 12.32 -5.04
N THR A 226 12.57 13.19 -6.02
CA THR A 226 13.08 12.78 -7.34
C THR A 226 14.52 12.25 -7.30
N LYS A 227 15.30 12.60 -6.26
CA LYS A 227 16.70 12.20 -6.11
C LYS A 227 16.92 11.60 -4.73
N ILE A 228 17.40 10.35 -4.69
CA ILE A 228 17.61 9.62 -3.43
C ILE A 228 18.55 10.36 -2.46
N ARG A 229 19.55 11.08 -2.97
CA ARG A 229 20.49 11.87 -2.15
C ARG A 229 19.79 12.96 -1.32
N ASN A 230 18.69 13.53 -1.82
CA ASN A 230 17.93 14.56 -1.11
C ASN A 230 17.25 13.93 0.10
N VAL A 231 16.57 12.79 -0.09
CA VAL A 231 15.96 12.00 0.99
C VAL A 231 16.99 11.57 2.03
N GLN A 232 18.15 11.08 1.60
CA GLN A 232 19.23 10.71 2.52
C GLN A 232 19.75 11.93 3.30
N GLY A 233 19.78 13.12 2.70
CA GLY A 233 20.11 14.38 3.38
C GLY A 233 19.10 14.70 4.48
N GLN A 234 17.81 14.62 4.16
CA GLN A 234 16.71 14.85 5.10
C GLN A 234 16.76 13.87 6.29
N ILE A 235 16.96 12.58 6.03
CA ILE A 235 17.10 11.57 7.09
C ILE A 235 18.30 11.87 7.99
N ARG A 236 19.46 12.19 7.41
CA ARG A 236 20.65 12.55 8.21
C ARG A 236 20.44 13.79 9.08
N LYS A 237 19.73 14.77 8.54
CA LYS A 237 19.54 16.08 9.17
C LYS A 237 18.48 16.07 10.27
N PHE A 238 17.32 15.44 10.01
CA PHE A 238 16.16 15.55 10.88
C PHE A 238 15.82 14.26 11.62
N VAL A 239 16.09 13.08 11.04
CA VAL A 239 15.70 11.79 11.63
C VAL A 239 16.82 11.24 12.53
N LEU A 240 18.04 11.11 12.02
CA LEU A 240 19.15 10.48 12.75
C LEU A 240 19.46 11.10 14.12
N PRO A 241 19.42 12.45 14.31
CA PRO A 241 19.69 13.05 15.61
C PRO A 241 18.70 12.59 16.70
N LEU A 242 17.47 12.24 16.34
CA LEU A 242 16.41 11.86 17.26
C LEU A 242 16.44 10.36 17.64
N LEU A 243 16.91 9.51 16.73
CA LEU A 243 17.05 8.05 16.94
C LEU A 243 18.08 7.67 18.02
N GLY A 244 18.90 8.62 18.47
CA GLY A 244 19.92 8.41 19.49
C GLY A 244 21.24 7.88 18.93
N GLN A 245 22.32 8.08 19.70
CA GLN A 245 23.69 7.81 19.26
C GLN A 245 23.92 6.34 18.89
N SER A 246 23.19 5.41 19.53
CA SER A 246 23.28 3.97 19.29
C SER A 246 22.90 3.61 17.85
N ILE A 247 21.82 4.18 17.32
CA ILE A 247 21.38 3.95 15.93
C ILE A 247 22.16 4.84 14.97
N ALA A 248 22.31 6.14 15.28
CA ALA A 248 22.91 7.11 14.38
C ALA A 248 24.35 6.75 13.96
N SER A 249 25.18 6.24 14.88
CA SER A 249 26.59 5.90 14.62
C SER A 249 26.81 4.71 13.67
N ARG A 250 25.78 3.87 13.49
CA ARG A 250 25.83 2.64 12.67
C ARG A 250 24.83 2.65 11.54
N PHE A 251 24.08 3.72 11.41
CA PHE A 251 23.06 3.85 10.38
C PHE A 251 23.70 3.84 9.01
N ALA A 252 23.19 2.98 8.14
CA ALA A 252 23.53 2.99 6.73
C ALA A 252 22.27 2.76 5.91
N PHE A 253 22.12 3.53 4.84
CA PHE A 253 20.98 3.41 3.96
C PHE A 253 21.02 2.05 3.25
N PRO A 254 19.96 1.23 3.36
CA PRO A 254 19.89 0.00 2.58
C PRO A 254 19.81 0.34 1.08
N PRO A 255 20.51 -0.41 0.20
CA PRO A 255 20.34 -0.29 -1.24
C PRO A 255 19.00 -0.87 -1.68
N GLU A 256 18.57 -0.59 -2.91
CA GLU A 256 17.35 -1.15 -3.52
C GLU A 256 17.33 -2.68 -3.43
N GLY A 257 16.16 -3.24 -3.14
CA GLY A 257 15.97 -4.69 -2.92
C GLY A 257 16.42 -5.20 -1.55
N ASN A 258 17.03 -4.35 -0.70
CA ASN A 258 17.44 -4.72 0.64
C ASN A 258 16.67 -3.92 1.70
N SER A 259 16.59 -4.46 2.91
CA SER A 259 16.06 -3.78 4.09
C SER A 259 17.12 -3.73 5.20
N ALA A 260 16.92 -2.86 6.19
CA ALA A 260 17.80 -2.80 7.35
C ALA A 260 17.00 -2.59 8.63
N ARG A 261 17.38 -3.29 9.71
CA ARG A 261 16.81 -3.18 11.04
C ARG A 261 17.82 -2.67 12.04
N TYR A 262 17.36 -1.78 12.91
CA TYR A 262 18.13 -1.17 13.98
C TYR A 262 17.34 -1.24 15.28
N ARG A 263 17.85 -1.99 16.26
CA ARG A 263 17.27 -2.03 17.61
C ARG A 263 18.09 -1.21 18.60
N ASP A 264 17.42 -0.41 19.43
CA ASP A 264 18.01 0.23 20.60
C ASP A 264 17.30 -0.26 21.87
N SER A 265 17.89 -1.27 22.52
CA SER A 265 17.35 -1.87 23.75
C SER A 265 17.26 -0.87 24.91
N SER A 266 18.04 0.22 24.90
CA SER A 266 17.97 1.22 25.97
C SER A 266 16.71 2.08 25.90
N ARG A 267 16.14 2.21 24.71
CA ARG A 267 14.92 2.98 24.42
C ARG A 267 13.73 2.08 24.04
N ASN A 268 13.94 0.77 23.96
CA ASN A 268 13.00 -0.20 23.38
C ASN A 268 12.48 0.23 22.00
N LEU A 269 13.37 0.82 21.19
CA LEU A 269 13.06 1.29 19.84
C LEU A 269 13.49 0.24 18.82
N ASP A 270 12.58 -0.14 17.93
CA ASP A 270 12.86 -0.98 16.76
C ASP A 270 12.57 -0.18 15.50
N LEU A 271 13.60 0.03 14.67
CA LEU A 271 13.51 0.75 13.41
C LEU A 271 13.79 -0.19 12.25
N VAL A 272 12.85 -0.32 11.33
CA VAL A 272 13.05 -0.98 10.02
C VAL A 272 13.04 0.07 8.93
N VAL A 273 14.05 0.04 8.06
CA VAL A 273 14.23 0.97 6.94
C VAL A 273 14.10 0.20 5.63
N LEU A 274 13.22 0.70 4.76
CA LEU A 274 12.91 0.11 3.47
C LEU A 274 13.19 1.15 2.36
N PRO A 275 13.91 0.83 1.29
CA PRO A 275 14.06 1.69 0.11
C PRO A 275 12.79 1.63 -0.77
N SER A 276 11.65 2.02 -0.19
CA SER A 276 10.35 2.11 -0.87
C SER A 276 9.66 3.43 -0.50
N THR A 277 8.72 3.85 -1.33
CA THR A 277 7.87 5.03 -1.10
C THR A 277 6.38 4.71 -1.23
N PHE A 278 6.05 3.43 -1.47
CA PHE A 278 4.76 2.97 -2.00
C PHE A 278 4.35 3.57 -3.35
N LEU A 279 5.14 4.47 -3.94
CA LEU A 279 4.95 5.03 -5.28
C LEU A 279 5.88 4.33 -6.28
N PRO A 280 5.58 4.36 -7.60
CA PRO A 280 6.52 3.93 -8.62
C PRO A 280 7.84 4.71 -8.55
N GLY A 281 8.97 4.03 -8.76
CA GLY A 281 10.29 4.67 -8.74
C GLY A 281 10.49 5.75 -9.80
N CYS A 282 9.67 5.78 -10.86
CA CYS A 282 9.66 6.86 -11.85
C CYS A 282 9.02 8.16 -11.32
N VAL A 283 8.15 8.07 -10.31
CA VAL A 283 7.51 9.22 -9.66
C VAL A 283 8.39 9.73 -8.53
N ALA A 284 8.78 8.85 -7.62
CA ALA A 284 9.59 9.21 -6.46
C ALA A 284 10.43 8.04 -5.95
N VAL A 285 11.63 8.37 -5.47
CA VAL A 285 12.53 7.45 -4.76
C VAL A 285 12.64 7.91 -3.31
N GLY A 286 12.93 6.98 -2.39
CA GLY A 286 12.98 7.35 -0.98
C GLY A 286 13.07 6.16 -0.04
N TYR A 287 12.70 6.41 1.21
CA TYR A 287 12.69 5.40 2.25
C TYR A 287 11.40 5.46 3.07
N THR A 288 10.85 4.29 3.36
CA THR A 288 9.83 4.07 4.39
C THR A 288 10.52 3.64 5.68
N LEU A 289 10.10 4.23 6.79
CA LEU A 289 10.56 3.94 8.13
C LEU A 289 9.41 3.32 8.91
N ILE A 290 9.61 2.12 9.46
CA ILE A 290 8.72 1.51 10.45
C ILE A 290 9.39 1.69 11.81
N LEU A 291 8.78 2.49 12.68
CA LEU A 291 9.23 2.68 14.06
C LEU A 291 8.27 2.00 15.00
N THR A 292 8.75 1.05 15.81
CA THR A 292 7.95 0.37 16.83
C THR A 292 8.54 0.66 18.21
N GLU A 293 7.69 1.17 19.10
CA GLU A 293 8.02 1.58 20.47
C GLU A 293 6.98 1.03 21.46
N PRO A 294 7.30 0.83 22.75
CA PRO A 294 6.29 0.52 23.76
C PRO A 294 5.37 1.74 24.00
N SER A 295 4.06 1.52 24.13
CA SER A 295 3.07 2.59 24.35
C SER A 295 3.06 3.18 25.76
N ASP A 296 3.81 2.59 26.71
CA ASP A 296 3.69 2.91 28.15
C ASP A 296 4.40 4.20 28.60
N SER A 297 5.00 4.98 27.70
CA SER A 297 5.72 6.20 28.08
C SER A 297 4.84 7.45 28.06
N SER A 298 4.81 8.19 29.17
CA SER A 298 4.20 9.52 29.27
C SER A 298 4.90 10.60 28.43
N SER A 299 6.05 10.28 27.83
CA SER A 299 6.77 11.14 26.89
C SER A 299 6.30 10.93 25.45
N SER A 300 6.30 12.00 24.66
CA SER A 300 6.14 11.92 23.19
C SER A 300 7.09 10.88 22.60
N SER A 301 6.55 9.96 21.79
CA SER A 301 7.33 8.86 21.19
C SER A 301 8.44 9.40 20.29
N VAL A 302 9.50 8.63 20.06
CA VAL A 302 10.57 9.07 19.15
C VAL A 302 10.00 9.27 17.74
N ALA A 303 9.07 8.41 17.33
CA ALA A 303 8.35 8.55 16.08
C ALA A 303 7.54 9.86 15.97
N ASP A 304 6.81 10.27 17.02
CA ASP A 304 6.07 11.54 17.02
C ASP A 304 7.03 12.73 16.92
N ARG A 305 8.10 12.72 17.71
CA ARG A 305 9.11 13.79 17.67
C ARG A 305 9.79 13.91 16.31
N ILE A 306 10.04 12.78 15.64
CA ILE A 306 10.58 12.77 14.28
C ILE A 306 9.59 13.43 13.34
N TRP A 307 8.32 13.01 13.38
CA TRP A 307 7.29 13.59 12.53
C TRP A 307 7.14 15.09 12.76
N ASP A 308 6.95 15.51 14.00
CA ASP A 308 6.80 16.91 14.39
C ASP A 308 7.98 17.73 13.89
N THR A 309 9.22 17.22 14.02
CA THR A 309 10.43 17.91 13.52
C THR A 309 10.46 18.02 11.99
N LEU A 310 9.93 17.02 11.27
CA LEU A 310 9.93 17.02 9.80
C LEU A 310 8.95 18.03 9.22
N VAL A 311 7.77 18.16 9.83
CA VAL A 311 6.66 18.97 9.32
C VAL A 311 6.41 20.27 10.10
N ASP A 312 7.26 20.60 11.07
CA ASP A 312 7.19 21.84 11.84
C ASP A 312 7.09 23.06 10.91
N GLU A 313 6.15 23.97 11.18
CA GLU A 313 5.96 25.20 10.39
C GLU A 313 7.21 26.08 10.38
N ASP A 314 8.02 26.04 11.44
CA ASP A 314 9.29 26.77 11.54
C ASP A 314 10.45 26.04 10.82
N ASN A 315 10.26 24.78 10.42
CA ASN A 315 11.26 24.02 9.67
C ASN A 315 11.18 24.24 8.16
N LEU A 316 11.64 25.41 7.72
CA LEU A 316 11.69 25.80 6.30
C LEU A 316 12.54 24.88 5.42
N GLU A 317 13.43 24.08 6.01
CA GLU A 317 14.34 23.16 5.30
C GLU A 317 13.86 21.70 5.33
N GLY A 318 12.81 21.39 6.10
CA GLY A 318 12.20 20.07 6.22
C GLY A 318 11.41 19.68 4.97
N PRO A 319 11.08 18.40 4.78
CA PRO A 319 10.25 17.96 3.65
C PRO A 319 8.85 18.59 3.69
N VAL A 320 8.17 18.60 2.54
CA VAL A 320 6.76 19.02 2.46
C VAL A 320 5.85 17.85 2.82
N GLU A 321 4.92 18.05 3.74
CA GLU A 321 3.88 17.06 4.06
C GLU A 321 2.91 16.88 2.89
N LEU A 322 2.55 15.63 2.58
CA LEU A 322 1.49 15.31 1.62
C LEU A 322 0.34 14.57 2.29
N GLY A 323 -0.88 14.91 1.92
CA GLY A 323 -2.09 14.24 2.36
C GLY A 323 -2.54 13.12 1.41
N PRO A 324 -3.66 12.45 1.77
CA PRO A 324 -4.33 11.43 0.96
C PRO A 324 -4.54 11.79 -0.52
N ALA A 325 -5.05 12.98 -0.80
CA ALA A 325 -5.35 13.42 -2.16
C ALA A 325 -4.10 13.56 -3.03
N GLU A 326 -3.00 14.05 -2.44
CA GLU A 326 -1.73 14.24 -3.14
C GLU A 326 -1.06 12.90 -3.45
N TYR A 327 -1.04 11.97 -2.49
CA TYR A 327 -0.55 10.62 -2.72
C TYR A 327 -1.32 9.91 -3.83
N GLU A 328 -2.66 9.99 -3.79
CA GLU A 328 -3.53 9.39 -4.78
C GLU A 328 -3.24 9.93 -6.18
N SER A 329 -3.06 11.24 -6.30
CA SER A 329 -2.69 11.87 -7.56
C SER A 329 -1.36 11.33 -8.08
N LEU A 330 -0.35 11.22 -7.21
CA LEU A 330 0.97 10.69 -7.58
C LEU A 330 0.93 9.22 -7.99
N ARG A 331 0.16 8.36 -7.31
CA ARG A 331 0.06 6.94 -7.71
C ARG A 331 -0.63 6.80 -9.06
N ILE A 332 -1.67 7.59 -9.32
CA ILE A 332 -2.43 7.57 -10.57
C ILE A 332 -1.56 8.06 -11.72
N GLU A 333 -0.85 9.17 -11.54
CA GLU A 333 0.13 9.66 -12.53
C GLU A 333 1.24 8.63 -12.79
N GLY A 334 1.66 7.90 -11.76
CA GLY A 334 2.62 6.81 -11.85
C GLY A 334 2.07 5.51 -12.47
N GLY A 335 0.76 5.43 -12.75
CA GLY A 335 0.13 4.23 -13.31
C GLY A 335 0.05 3.05 -12.33
N MET A 336 0.05 3.31 -11.03
CA MET A 336 0.02 2.28 -10.00
C MET A 336 -1.41 1.92 -9.58
N ALA A 337 -1.71 0.62 -9.58
CA ALA A 337 -2.94 0.06 -9.04
C ALA A 337 -3.06 0.30 -7.52
N GLY A 338 -4.22 0.78 -7.07
CA GLY A 338 -4.51 1.05 -5.66
C GLY A 338 -5.44 0.00 -5.05
N PHE A 339 -5.26 -0.24 -3.75
CA PHE A 339 -6.18 -1.04 -2.94
C PHE A 339 -7.57 -0.40 -2.90
N GLY A 340 -8.62 -1.22 -3.01
CA GLY A 340 -10.00 -0.74 -3.03
C GLY A 340 -10.38 0.06 -4.29
N CYS A 341 -9.47 0.17 -5.27
CA CYS A 341 -9.68 0.83 -6.56
C CYS A 341 -9.51 -0.20 -7.67
N GLU A 342 -8.30 -0.33 -8.22
CA GLU A 342 -7.98 -1.32 -9.23
C GLU A 342 -7.81 -2.73 -8.63
N MET A 343 -7.36 -2.83 -7.38
CA MET A 343 -7.23 -4.08 -6.60
C MET A 343 -8.41 -4.23 -5.63
N THR A 344 -9.38 -5.07 -5.98
CA THR A 344 -10.64 -5.24 -5.21
C THR A 344 -10.84 -6.67 -4.68
N GLY A 345 -9.95 -7.60 -5.02
CA GLY A 345 -10.11 -9.01 -4.67
C GLY A 345 -11.37 -9.63 -5.30
N GLU A 346 -12.09 -10.43 -4.52
CA GLU A 346 -13.40 -10.95 -4.86
C GLU A 346 -14.44 -10.30 -3.96
N GLU A 347 -15.33 -9.50 -4.54
CA GLU A 347 -16.53 -9.03 -3.84
C GLU A 347 -17.43 -10.22 -3.49
N ARG A 348 -17.23 -10.76 -2.29
CA ARG A 348 -18.11 -11.57 -1.45
C ARG A 348 -17.29 -11.76 -0.17
N GLU A 349 -17.46 -10.91 0.84
CA GLU A 349 -18.44 -11.10 1.91
C GLU A 349 -18.94 -9.76 2.48
N ALA A 350 -19.61 -8.95 1.64
CA ALA A 350 -20.41 -7.81 2.12
C ALA A 350 -21.63 -8.23 3.00
N GLY A 351 -21.75 -9.52 3.34
CA GLY A 351 -22.74 -10.02 4.29
C GLY A 351 -22.29 -9.93 5.75
N ASP A 352 -20.99 -10.10 6.04
CA ASP A 352 -20.47 -10.14 7.42
C ASP A 352 -19.50 -8.98 7.75
N ALA A 353 -18.94 -8.29 6.74
CA ALA A 353 -18.05 -7.14 6.94
C ALA A 353 -18.77 -5.86 7.42
N ALA A 354 -20.11 -5.85 7.51
CA ALA A 354 -20.86 -4.75 8.13
C ALA A 354 -20.59 -4.61 9.64
N LEU A 355 -19.97 -5.61 10.27
CA LEU A 355 -19.63 -5.64 11.69
C LEU A 355 -18.17 -5.29 12.02
N ALA A 356 -17.27 -5.21 11.02
CA ALA A 356 -15.84 -4.98 11.23
C ALA A 356 -15.39 -3.65 10.58
N GLY A 357 -15.75 -2.53 11.20
CA GLY A 357 -14.99 -1.27 11.14
C GLY A 357 -14.69 -0.66 9.76
N GLY A 358 -15.67 0.04 9.18
CA GLY A 358 -15.41 1.34 8.54
C GLY A 358 -14.84 1.39 7.12
N ALA A 359 -14.54 0.28 6.45
CA ALA A 359 -14.20 0.34 5.01
C ALA A 359 -15.48 0.48 4.17
N ILE A 360 -15.74 1.68 3.65
CA ILE A 360 -16.89 1.96 2.78
C ILE A 360 -16.77 1.11 1.51
N ALA A 361 -17.60 0.08 1.42
CA ALA A 361 -17.81 -0.70 0.20
C ALA A 361 -18.42 0.23 -0.88
N THR A 362 -17.57 0.75 -1.76
CA THR A 362 -18.03 1.46 -2.95
C THR A 362 -18.80 0.49 -3.84
N THR A 363 -19.98 0.89 -4.32
CA THR A 363 -20.81 0.15 -5.30
C THR A 363 -20.19 0.07 -6.70
N ALA A 364 -18.93 0.46 -6.86
CA ALA A 364 -18.16 0.26 -8.09
C ALA A 364 -17.91 -1.25 -8.23
N ALA A 365 -18.68 -1.90 -9.11
CA ALA A 365 -18.57 -3.32 -9.42
C ALA A 365 -17.10 -3.73 -9.51
N GLY A 366 -16.62 -4.43 -8.47
CA GLY A 366 -15.22 -4.68 -8.24
C GLY A 366 -14.58 -5.26 -9.49
N THR A 367 -13.49 -4.64 -9.92
CA THR A 367 -12.77 -5.01 -11.14
C THR A 367 -12.42 -6.49 -11.14
N LYS A 368 -12.24 -7.14 -9.98
CA LYS A 368 -11.86 -8.56 -9.84
C LYS A 368 -10.68 -8.89 -10.75
N ALA A 369 -9.70 -8.01 -10.76
CA ALA A 369 -8.52 -8.14 -11.60
C ALA A 369 -7.50 -9.11 -10.99
N SER A 370 -6.80 -9.85 -11.84
CA SER A 370 -5.60 -10.63 -11.47
C SER A 370 -4.35 -9.74 -11.50
N PRO A 371 -3.24 -10.16 -10.88
CA PRO A 371 -1.97 -9.42 -10.98
C PRO A 371 -1.52 -9.14 -12.42
N LEU A 372 -1.75 -10.09 -13.33
CA LEU A 372 -1.35 -9.95 -14.75
C LEU A 372 -2.21 -8.91 -15.49
N GLU A 373 -3.47 -8.77 -15.12
CA GLU A 373 -4.34 -7.71 -15.65
C GLU A 373 -3.94 -6.32 -15.13
N LEU A 374 -3.19 -6.25 -14.02
CA LEU A 374 -2.77 -5.02 -13.35
C LEU A 374 -1.31 -4.63 -13.62
N ASN A 375 -0.63 -5.29 -14.57
CA ASN A 375 0.80 -5.10 -14.85
C ASN A 375 1.70 -5.34 -13.61
N LEU A 376 1.33 -6.32 -12.77
CA LEU A 376 2.08 -6.75 -11.60
C LEU A 376 2.84 -8.07 -11.85
N ASP A 377 3.19 -8.35 -13.10
CA ASP A 377 3.90 -9.57 -13.49
C ASP A 377 5.29 -9.69 -12.84
N SER A 378 5.96 -8.56 -12.60
CA SER A 378 7.30 -8.52 -11.99
C SER A 378 7.34 -9.00 -10.54
N ILE A 379 6.20 -9.05 -9.84
CA ILE A 379 6.08 -9.47 -8.44
C ILE A 379 5.35 -10.81 -8.29
N VAL A 380 5.17 -11.53 -9.40
CA VAL A 380 4.62 -12.89 -9.46
C VAL A 380 5.69 -13.85 -9.93
N ASP A 381 6.15 -14.71 -9.04
CA ASP A 381 7.02 -15.82 -9.40
C ASP A 381 6.16 -16.97 -9.94
N VAL A 382 6.13 -17.08 -11.27
CA VAL A 382 5.34 -18.10 -11.98
C VAL A 382 5.96 -19.51 -11.89
N ASP A 383 7.25 -19.59 -11.58
CA ASP A 383 8.00 -20.85 -11.47
C ASP A 383 7.97 -21.41 -10.05
N LYS A 384 7.60 -20.57 -9.09
CA LYS A 384 7.33 -20.97 -7.71
C LYS A 384 6.24 -22.04 -7.66
N GLY A 385 6.39 -22.95 -6.70
CA GLY A 385 5.40 -23.98 -6.38
C GLY A 385 4.09 -23.41 -5.83
N CYS A 386 3.43 -24.18 -4.97
CA CYS A 386 2.08 -23.85 -4.47
C CYS A 386 2.04 -22.53 -3.68
N TYR A 387 1.30 -21.55 -4.18
CA TYR A 387 0.89 -20.36 -3.42
C TYR A 387 -0.61 -20.08 -3.58
N LEU A 388 -1.19 -19.32 -2.64
CA LEU A 388 -2.60 -18.96 -2.67
C LEU A 388 -3.00 -18.27 -3.98
N GLY A 389 -3.99 -18.82 -4.69
CA GLY A 389 -4.50 -18.25 -5.93
C GLY A 389 -3.67 -18.56 -7.19
N GLN A 390 -2.61 -19.38 -7.09
CA GLN A 390 -1.76 -19.75 -8.23
C GLN A 390 -2.54 -20.38 -9.39
N GLU A 391 -3.54 -21.21 -9.11
CA GLU A 391 -4.34 -21.86 -10.16
C GLU A 391 -5.07 -20.84 -11.04
N GLY A 392 -5.59 -19.76 -10.44
CA GLY A 392 -6.24 -18.68 -11.16
C GLY A 392 -5.28 -17.91 -12.05
N VAL A 393 -4.08 -17.59 -11.54
CA VAL A 393 -3.02 -16.95 -12.31
C VAL A 393 -2.54 -17.86 -13.46
N SER A 394 -2.32 -19.14 -13.17
CA SER A 394 -1.88 -20.15 -14.14
C SER A 394 -2.91 -20.35 -15.26
N ALA A 395 -4.21 -20.30 -14.94
CA ALA A 395 -5.28 -20.40 -15.94
C ALA A 395 -5.23 -19.23 -16.94
N LEU A 396 -4.89 -18.02 -16.48
CA LEU A 396 -4.71 -16.86 -17.35
C LEU A 396 -3.46 -16.99 -18.24
N LEU A 397 -2.34 -17.46 -17.69
CA LEU A 397 -1.11 -17.70 -18.47
C LEU A 397 -1.29 -18.77 -19.54
N LYS A 398 -2.10 -19.82 -19.26
CA LYS A 398 -2.42 -20.89 -20.21
C LYS A 398 -3.44 -20.47 -21.27
N ASN A 399 -4.06 -19.29 -21.13
CA ASN A 399 -5.02 -18.80 -22.12
C ASN A 399 -4.29 -18.44 -23.42
N LYS A 400 -4.58 -19.17 -24.50
CA LYS A 400 -3.99 -18.93 -25.83
C LYS A 400 -4.27 -17.53 -26.39
N ARG A 401 -5.30 -16.84 -25.88
CA ARG A 401 -5.64 -15.45 -26.26
C ARG A 401 -4.90 -14.40 -25.45
N GLY A 402 -4.10 -14.80 -24.47
CA GLY A 402 -3.45 -13.91 -23.51
C GLY A 402 -4.40 -13.44 -22.41
N VAL A 403 -3.96 -12.43 -21.68
CA VAL A 403 -4.72 -11.80 -20.59
C VAL A 403 -5.91 -11.01 -21.20
N PRO A 404 -7.15 -11.18 -20.70
CA PRO A 404 -8.35 -10.66 -21.37
C PRO A 404 -8.49 -9.13 -21.35
N ARG A 405 -7.80 -8.46 -20.43
CA ARG A 405 -7.75 -7.00 -20.27
C ARG A 405 -6.47 -6.61 -19.55
N THR A 406 -6.12 -5.34 -19.61
CA THR A 406 -4.91 -4.80 -18.99
C THR A 406 -5.21 -3.43 -18.41
N LEU A 407 -4.56 -3.07 -17.31
CA LEU A 407 -4.62 -1.72 -16.74
C LEU A 407 -3.99 -0.72 -17.71
N TYR A 408 -4.69 0.37 -17.98
CA TYR A 408 -4.23 1.47 -18.83
C TYR A 408 -4.63 2.81 -18.21
N SER A 409 -3.90 3.88 -18.58
CA SER A 409 -4.22 5.25 -18.20
C SER A 409 -4.96 5.96 -19.33
N VAL A 410 -5.92 6.82 -18.99
CA VAL A 410 -6.67 7.66 -19.93
C VAL A 410 -6.49 9.11 -19.53
N VAL A 411 -5.99 9.92 -20.46
CA VAL A 411 -5.92 11.38 -20.29
C VAL A 411 -7.12 11.99 -20.98
N PHE A 412 -8.04 12.54 -20.20
CA PHE A 412 -9.17 13.30 -20.73
C PHE A 412 -8.70 14.71 -21.07
N LYS A 413 -8.93 15.12 -22.32
CA LYS A 413 -8.75 16.52 -22.73
C LYS A 413 -9.94 17.31 -22.19
N ASP A 414 -9.64 18.34 -21.42
CA ASP A 414 -10.61 19.31 -20.94
C ASP A 414 -10.08 20.71 -21.26
N GLU A 415 -10.98 21.69 -21.43
CA GLU A 415 -10.63 23.09 -21.68
C GLU A 415 -9.74 23.67 -20.56
N SER A 416 -9.87 23.11 -19.36
CA SER A 416 -9.04 23.45 -18.19
C SER A 416 -7.63 22.81 -18.18
N ASN A 417 -7.37 21.84 -19.07
CA ASN A 417 -6.08 21.14 -19.18
C ASN A 417 -5.16 21.72 -20.26
N GLU A 418 -5.50 22.88 -20.84
CA GLU A 418 -4.65 23.64 -21.77
C GLU A 418 -3.57 24.43 -21.00
N PHE A 419 -2.63 23.72 -20.38
CA PHE A 419 -1.36 24.30 -19.96
C PHE A 419 -0.29 23.83 -20.95
N GLU A 420 -0.05 24.63 -22.01
CA GLU A 420 1.10 24.48 -22.92
C GLU A 420 2.44 24.80 -22.23
#